data_AF-A0A352NY81-F1
#
_entry.id   AF-A0A352NY81-F1
#
_cell.length_a   1.000
_cell.length_b   1.000
_cell.length_c   1.000
_cell.angle_alpha   90.00
_cell.angle_beta   90.00
_cell.angle_gamma   90.00
#
_symmetry.space_group_name_H-M   'P 1'
#
loop_
_entity.id
_entity.type
_entity.pdbx_description
1 polymer ?
#
loop_
_entity_poly.entity_id
_entity_poly.type
_entity_poly.pdbx_seq_one_letter_code
_entity_poly.pdbx_strand_id
1 'polypeptide(L)' 'GRDVVVNIRGILMGKKKYEGKLLGFDKNQLKIDCIDGNTSIPREKISTVNLKGDF' A
#
# COMPACT_ATOMS: atom_id res chain seq x y z
N GLY A 1 13.39 -3.02 -4.43
CA GLY A 1 12.05 -2.47 -4.17
C GLY A 1 12.06 -1.83 -2.80
N ARG A 2 11.35 -0.72 -2.60
CA ARG A 2 11.24 -0.09 -1.28
C ARG A 2 10.09 -0.73 -0.52
N ASP A 3 10.33 -1.13 0.71
CA ASP A 3 9.27 -1.57 1.60
C ASP A 3 8.40 -0.37 1.96
N VAL A 4 7.09 -0.55 1.92
CA VAL A 4 6.09 0.49 2.18
C VAL A 4 5.02 -0.04 3.11
N VAL A 5 4.50 0.88 3.92
CA VAL A 5 3.32 0.68 4.76
C VAL A 5 2.26 1.64 4.27
N VAL A 6 1.14 1.08 3.79
CA VAL A 6 0.01 1.82 3.24
C VAL A 6 -1.14 1.69 4.21
N ASN A 7 -1.50 2.80 4.85
CA ASN A 7 -2.72 2.89 5.63
C ASN A 7 -3.83 3.44 4.74
N ILE A 8 -5.01 2.85 4.84
CA ILE A 8 -6.18 3.25 4.04
C ILE A 8 -7.30 3.84 4.91
N ARG A 9 -8.08 4.72 4.29
CA ARG A 9 -9.32 5.27 4.82
C ARG A 9 -10.41 4.21 4.67
N GLY A 10 -10.91 3.70 5.78
CA GLY A 10 -11.92 2.65 5.80
C GLY A 10 -11.32 1.25 5.78
N ILE A 11 -12.02 0.30 5.15
CA ILE A 11 -11.62 -1.11 5.03
C ILE A 11 -11.56 -1.47 3.55
N LEU A 12 -10.46 -2.10 3.13
CA LEU A 12 -10.29 -2.71 1.81
C LEU A 12 -9.93 -4.17 2.06
N MET A 13 -10.61 -5.10 1.40
CA MET A 13 -10.35 -6.55 1.53
C MET A 13 -10.20 -7.03 3.00
N GLY A 14 -11.00 -6.47 3.91
CA GLY A 14 -10.96 -6.81 5.35
C GLY A 14 -9.80 -6.21 6.16
N LYS A 15 -8.86 -5.49 5.54
CA LYS A 15 -7.69 -4.88 6.19
C LYS A 15 -7.75 -3.34 6.09
N LYS A 16 -7.09 -2.65 7.03
CA LYS A 16 -6.90 -1.19 7.02
C LYS A 16 -5.46 -0.76 6.72
N LYS A 17 -4.54 -1.73 6.78
CA LYS A 17 -3.11 -1.55 6.67
C LYS A 17 -2.57 -2.64 5.77
N TYR A 18 -1.72 -2.25 4.85
CA TYR A 18 -1.01 -3.15 3.97
C TYR A 18 0.48 -2.86 4.04
N GLU A 19 1.27 -3.90 4.17
CA GLU A 19 2.72 -3.82 4.29
C GLU A 19 3.34 -4.73 3.24
N GLY A 20 4.34 -4.23 2.53
CA GLY A 20 4.91 -4.98 1.43
C GLY A 20 5.87 -4.16 0.59
N LYS A 21 6.32 -4.73 -0.53
CA LYS A 21 7.22 -4.04 -1.46
C LYS A 21 6.41 -3.23 -2.47
N LEU A 22 6.79 -1.97 -2.68
CA LEU A 22 6.21 -1.16 -3.73
C LEU A 22 6.60 -1.74 -5.10
N LEU A 23 5.61 -2.22 -5.85
CA LEU A 23 5.77 -2.72 -7.22
C LEU A 23 5.63 -1.59 -8.25
N GLY A 24 4.73 -0.65 -7.99
CA GLY A 24 4.49 0.48 -8.88
C GLY A 24 3.41 1.40 -8.35
N PHE A 25 3.32 2.60 -8.91
CA PHE A 25 2.28 3.56 -8.56
C PHE A 25 1.90 4.37 -9.79
N ASP A 26 0.62 4.69 -9.90
CA ASP A 26 0.08 5.57 -10.92
C ASP A 26 -0.84 6.63 -10.29
N LYS A 27 -1.53 7.41 -11.12
CA LYS A 27 -2.40 8.49 -10.64
C LYS A 27 -3.61 7.98 -9.86
N ASN A 28 -4.05 6.75 -10.13
CA ASN A 28 -5.30 6.18 -9.62
C ASN A 28 -5.05 5.12 -8.55
N GLN A 29 -3.93 4.40 -8.58
CA GLN A 29 -3.67 3.27 -7.68
C GLN A 29 -2.19 3.08 -7.31
N LEU A 30 -1.98 2.36 -6.22
CA LEU A 30 -0.68 1.92 -5.72
C LEU A 30 -0.63 0.40 -5.74
N LYS A 31 0.39 -0.19 -6.36
CA LYS A 31 0.60 -1.64 -6.43
C LYS A 31 1.68 -2.05 -5.45
N ILE A 32 1.34 -2.96 -4.55
CA ILE A 32 2.25 -3.47 -3.53
C ILE A 32 2.22 -5.00 -3.53
N ASP A 33 3.39 -5.60 -3.33
CA ASP A 33 3.56 -7.04 -3.13
C ASP A 33 3.50 -7.33 -1.63
N CYS A 34 2.37 -7.86 -1.17
CA CYS A 34 2.13 -8.24 0.22
C CYS A 34 2.28 -9.76 0.39
N ILE A 35 2.36 -10.23 1.65
CA ILE A 35 2.39 -11.66 1.96
C ILE A 35 1.19 -12.43 1.35
N ASP A 36 0.02 -11.80 1.29
CA ASP A 36 -1.19 -12.38 0.69
C ASP A 36 -1.21 -12.27 -0.87
N GLY A 37 -0.12 -11.79 -1.47
CA GLY A 37 0.04 -11.57 -2.90
C GLY A 37 -0.06 -10.10 -3.34
N ASN A 38 -0.03 -9.89 -4.65
CA ASN A 38 -0.05 -8.57 -5.27
C ASN A 38 -1.39 -7.86 -5.03
N THR A 39 -1.35 -6.73 -4.32
CA THR A 39 -2.52 -5.91 -4.01
C THR A 39 -2.44 -4.56 -4.72
N SER A 40 -3.55 -4.14 -5.35
CA SER A 40 -3.70 -2.79 -5.91
C SER A 40 -4.65 -1.98 -5.03
N ILE A 41 -4.15 -0.87 -4.47
CA ILE A 41 -4.88 0.01 -3.55
C ILE A 41 -5.24 1.31 -4.30
N PRO A 42 -6.53 1.66 -4.43
CA PRO A 42 -6.95 2.93 -5.01
C PRO A 42 -6.45 4.12 -4.18
N ARG A 43 -5.89 5.14 -4.84
CA ARG A 43 -5.32 6.33 -4.18
C ARG A 43 -6.35 7.12 -3.37
N GLU A 44 -7.60 7.15 -3.81
CA GLU A 44 -8.72 7.77 -3.08
C GLU A 44 -8.94 7.14 -1.68
N LYS A 45 -8.60 5.85 -1.54
CA LYS A 45 -8.70 5.11 -0.29
C LYS A 45 -7.42 5.20 0.52
N ILE A 46 -6.32 5.70 -0.02
CA ILE A 46 -5.07 5.81 0.73
C ILE A 46 -5.19 6.96 1.73
N SER A 47 -4.91 6.65 3.00
CA SER A 47 -4.81 7.64 4.06
C SER A 47 -3.39 8.19 4.14
N THR A 48 -2.42 7.28 4.28
CA THR A 48 -0.99 7.60 4.36
C THR A 48 -0.16 6.48 3.77
N VAL A 49 0.96 6.84 3.15
CA VAL A 49 1.99 5.91 2.66
C VAL A 49 3.28 6.25 3.38
N ASN A 50 3.85 5.29 4.08
CA ASN A 50 5.14 5.42 4.76
C ASN A 50 6.14 4.49 4.08
N LEU A 51 7.31 5.00 3.76
CA LEU A 51 8.44 4.18 3.33
C LEU A 51 9.06 3.54 4.57
N LYS A 52 9.26 2.22 4.57
CA LYS A 52 10.09 1.53 5.55
C LYS A 52 11.55 1.78 5.15
N GLY A 53 12.10 2.87 5.66
CA GLY A 53 13.50 3.27 5.40
C GLY A 53 13.67 4.77 5.54
N ASP A 54 13.93 5.23 6.75
CA ASP A 54 15.18 5.89 7.18
C ASP A 54 14.99 6.25 8.67
N PHE A 55 15.80 5.65 9.54
CA PHE A 55 16.08 6.12 10.90
C PHE A 55 17.47 6.71 10.90
#